data_AF-A0A9D2APZ5-F1
#
_entry.id   AF-A0A9D2APZ5-F1
#
_cell.length_a   1.000
_cell.length_b   1.000
_cell.length_c   1.000
_cell.angle_alpha   90.00
_cell.angle_beta   90.00
_cell.angle_gamma   90.00
#
_symmetry.space_group_name_H-M   'P 1'
#
loop_
_entity.id
_entity.type
_entity.pdbx_description
1 polymer ?
#
loop_
_entity_poly.entity_id
_entity_poly.type
_entity_poly.pdbx_seq_one_letter_code
_entity_poly.pdbx_strand_id
1 'polypeptide(L)'
;MTESTKVKVLDKVVVRFSGDSGDGMQLAGNIFSAISAAIGNEISTFPDYPAEIRAPQGTLSGVSGFQVHIGKGVYTPGDKADVLVAMNPAALKTNIKFLKKGGVVIIDTDSFKESDLKKAAYTTNDAISELDIDPSQVMAVAITTHTKEALADSGLDLKSIVRCKNIFALGLVCWLFDRPVSQAGLMLSHKFAKKPTVAEANIKVLNDGYNYGHNIHASVSTYRIESASVKKGIYTDVNGNTATAWGLIAAAEKAKLPLYLGSYPITPATDILHELAKRKDVGVKACQMEDEIAGACSAIGAAFAGNLAATSTSGPGLALKSEALGLAVMAELPLVVIDVQRGGPSTGLPTKTEQTDLLQALYGRNGESPIVVVAASTPSNCFDMAFYAAKIALEHMTPVILLTDGFIANGSSAWRIPEADEYPEIHPNYVKPEMANNGWRPYLRDPETFVRYWAIPGTEGFMHRLGGLEKDAKTGAISTEPSNHARMVAARQAKIDYIVNDIPDLKVLGNPDSDLLVIGWGGTYGHIYSAVTEMCNAGQAVAMIHFNYINPLPRNTEEIIRRYKKVVVCELNSGQFASYLSGKIHGVNFLQY
;
A
#
# COMPACT_ATOMS: atom_id res chain seq x y z
N MET A 1 -38.76 31.01 15.30
CA MET A 1 -37.98 31.01 14.05
C MET A 1 -36.86 30.02 14.24
N THR A 2 -36.95 28.86 13.61
CA THR A 2 -35.90 27.84 13.65
C THR A 2 -34.72 28.33 12.81
N GLU A 3 -33.57 28.59 13.44
CA GLU A 3 -32.33 28.88 12.72
C GLU A 3 -32.03 27.68 11.81
N SER A 4 -31.98 27.90 10.50
CA SER A 4 -31.60 26.87 9.55
C SER A 4 -30.15 26.48 9.81
N THR A 5 -29.89 25.22 10.14
CA THR A 5 -28.54 24.66 10.24
C THR A 5 -27.77 25.00 8.96
N LYS A 6 -26.70 25.78 9.05
CA LYS A 6 -25.88 26.16 7.89
C LYS A 6 -25.15 24.91 7.38
N VAL A 7 -25.67 24.25 6.35
CA VAL A 7 -24.98 23.15 5.66
C VAL A 7 -23.92 23.75 4.75
N LYS A 8 -22.64 23.45 5.00
CA LYS A 8 -21.53 23.83 4.12
C LYS A 8 -21.22 22.67 3.18
N VAL A 9 -21.19 22.93 1.88
CA VAL A 9 -20.75 21.93 0.89
C VAL A 9 -19.23 21.99 0.78
N LEU A 10 -18.56 20.84 0.90
CA LEU A 10 -17.12 20.68 0.76
C LEU A 10 -16.81 19.69 -0.37
N ASP A 11 -15.78 19.97 -1.16
CA ASP A 11 -15.32 19.03 -2.20
C ASP A 11 -14.63 17.81 -1.58
N LYS A 12 -13.91 18.01 -0.47
CA LYS A 12 -13.14 16.99 0.23
C LYS A 12 -12.93 17.36 1.70
N VAL A 13 -12.77 16.37 2.56
CA VAL A 13 -12.51 16.57 3.99
C VAL A 13 -11.54 15.54 4.55
N VAL A 14 -10.69 15.98 5.48
CA VAL A 14 -9.76 15.13 6.22
C VAL A 14 -10.18 15.02 7.68
N VAL A 15 -10.43 13.80 8.14
CA VAL A 15 -10.75 13.48 9.54
C VAL A 15 -9.63 12.63 10.13
N ARG A 16 -9.12 13.03 11.29
CA ARG A 16 -8.10 12.28 12.03
C ARG A 16 -8.67 11.77 13.35
N PHE A 17 -8.80 10.46 13.47
CA PHE A 17 -9.17 9.78 14.71
C PHE A 17 -7.90 9.48 15.51
N SER A 18 -7.84 9.89 16.77
CA SER A 18 -6.68 9.64 17.61
C SER A 18 -7.03 9.33 19.07
N GLY A 19 -6.30 8.37 19.62
CA GLY A 19 -6.46 7.84 20.97
C GLY A 19 -5.29 6.91 21.32
N ASP A 20 -5.41 6.16 22.39
CA ASP A 20 -4.37 5.19 22.76
C ASP A 20 -4.41 3.96 21.85
N SER A 21 -3.27 3.29 21.69
CA SER A 21 -3.23 1.96 21.08
C SER A 21 -4.20 1.01 21.79
N GLY A 22 -5.14 0.46 21.04
CA GLY A 22 -6.21 -0.40 21.57
C GLY A 22 -7.56 0.27 21.82
N ASP A 23 -7.67 1.61 21.70
CA ASP A 23 -8.95 2.33 21.84
C ASP A 23 -9.89 2.17 20.63
N GLY A 24 -9.46 1.47 19.58
CA GLY A 24 -10.31 1.18 18.43
C GLY A 24 -10.53 2.35 17.48
N MET A 25 -9.63 3.35 17.46
CA MET A 25 -9.67 4.47 16.48
C MET A 25 -9.58 3.98 15.04
N GLN A 26 -8.76 2.95 14.82
CA GLN A 26 -8.63 2.25 13.53
C GLN A 26 -9.98 1.69 13.06
N LEU A 27 -10.78 1.13 13.97
CA LEU A 27 -12.09 0.59 13.64
C LEU A 27 -13.07 1.73 13.27
N ALA A 28 -13.11 2.78 14.08
CA ALA A 28 -13.98 3.93 13.81
C ALA A 28 -13.68 4.54 12.43
N GLY A 29 -12.40 4.79 12.15
CA GLY A 29 -11.95 5.31 10.88
C GLY A 29 -12.24 4.40 9.67
N ASN A 30 -12.03 3.08 9.81
CA ASN A 30 -12.35 2.12 8.74
C ASN A 30 -13.85 2.11 8.41
N ILE A 31 -14.73 2.14 9.41
CA ILE A 31 -16.19 2.21 9.18
C ILE A 31 -16.54 3.53 8.48
N PHE A 32 -15.99 4.66 8.96
CA PHE A 32 -16.23 5.97 8.35
C PHE A 32 -15.79 6.05 6.88
N SER A 33 -14.62 5.46 6.58
CA SER A 33 -14.11 5.34 5.20
C SER A 33 -15.04 4.50 4.33
N ALA A 34 -15.43 3.32 4.80
CA ALA A 34 -16.25 2.38 4.04
C ALA A 34 -17.65 2.91 3.75
N ILE A 35 -18.34 3.55 4.71
CA ILE A 35 -19.66 4.16 4.46
C ILE A 35 -19.56 5.36 3.50
N SER A 36 -18.43 6.07 3.50
CA SER A 36 -18.20 7.18 2.56
C SER A 36 -17.92 6.67 1.15
N ALA A 37 -17.17 5.58 1.01
CA ALA A 37 -16.98 4.90 -0.28
C ALA A 37 -18.31 4.34 -0.83
N ALA A 38 -19.17 3.79 0.04
CA ALA A 38 -20.46 3.23 -0.36
C ALA A 38 -21.44 4.25 -0.96
N ILE A 39 -21.27 5.54 -0.65
CA ILE A 39 -22.07 6.65 -1.23
C ILE A 39 -21.34 7.39 -2.36
N GLY A 40 -20.23 6.83 -2.86
CA GLY A 40 -19.52 7.30 -4.05
C GLY A 40 -18.43 8.34 -3.80
N ASN A 41 -17.93 8.50 -2.57
CA ASN A 41 -16.73 9.28 -2.34
C ASN A 41 -15.47 8.48 -2.70
N GLU A 42 -14.50 9.16 -3.29
CA GLU A 42 -13.13 8.68 -3.31
C GLU A 42 -12.55 8.78 -1.89
N ILE A 43 -11.70 7.82 -1.53
CA ILE A 43 -11.14 7.71 -0.19
C ILE A 43 -9.63 7.47 -0.24
N SER A 44 -8.92 8.03 0.74
CA SER A 44 -7.52 7.71 1.01
C SER A 44 -7.32 7.70 2.52
N THR A 45 -6.76 6.60 3.04
CA THR A 45 -6.56 6.40 4.48
C THR A 45 -5.10 6.28 4.86
N PHE A 46 -4.78 6.67 6.08
CA PHE A 46 -3.45 6.52 6.67
C PHE A 46 -3.54 6.02 8.11
N PRO A 47 -3.25 4.73 8.35
CA PRO A 47 -3.04 4.21 9.68
C PRO A 47 -1.69 4.66 10.24
N ASP A 48 -1.70 5.28 11.43
CA ASP A 48 -0.50 5.70 12.14
C ASP A 48 -0.38 4.93 13.46
N TYR A 49 0.54 3.97 13.49
CA TYR A 49 0.79 3.12 14.65
C TYR A 49 2.00 3.62 15.45
N PRO A 50 1.92 3.63 16.78
CA PRO A 50 3.11 3.79 17.61
C PRO A 50 4.04 2.59 17.43
N ALA A 51 5.34 2.79 17.68
CA ALA A 51 6.31 1.70 17.65
C ALA A 51 6.09 0.68 18.78
N GLU A 52 5.52 1.11 19.91
CA GLU A 52 5.24 0.26 21.06
C GLU A 52 3.87 -0.42 20.95
N ILE A 53 3.85 -1.75 21.10
CA ILE A 53 2.59 -2.53 21.06
C ILE A 53 1.67 -2.16 22.23
N ARG A 54 2.23 -1.87 23.42
CA ARG A 54 1.49 -1.47 24.63
C ARG A 54 2.28 -0.44 25.44
N ALA A 55 2.35 0.78 24.94
CA ALA A 55 2.74 1.91 25.76
C ALA A 55 1.74 2.11 26.93
N PRO A 56 2.15 2.73 28.04
CA PRO A 56 1.23 3.10 29.11
C PRO A 56 0.10 4.02 28.58
N GLN A 57 -1.14 3.74 28.96
CA GLN A 57 -2.30 4.53 28.52
C GLN A 57 -2.18 6.01 28.92
N GLY A 58 -2.55 6.90 28.00
CA GLY A 58 -2.48 8.35 28.18
C GLY A 58 -1.08 8.96 28.03
N THR A 59 -0.11 8.20 27.50
CA THR A 59 1.25 8.72 27.21
C THR A 59 1.44 9.06 25.74
N LEU A 60 2.37 9.97 25.44
CA LEU A 60 2.62 10.43 24.07
C LEU A 60 3.13 9.31 23.16
N SER A 61 3.90 8.34 23.68
CA SER A 61 4.42 7.21 22.91
C SER A 61 3.35 6.18 22.54
N GLY A 62 2.21 6.18 23.24
CA GLY A 62 1.10 5.25 23.01
C GLY A 62 0.04 5.72 22.04
N VAL A 63 0.17 6.94 21.52
CA VAL A 63 -0.82 7.54 20.63
C VAL A 63 -0.85 6.79 19.29
N SER A 64 -2.04 6.33 18.92
CA SER A 64 -2.34 5.84 17.57
C SER A 64 -3.27 6.81 16.86
N GLY A 65 -3.07 6.95 15.56
CA GLY A 65 -3.88 7.77 14.67
C GLY A 65 -4.46 6.94 13.52
N PHE A 66 -5.60 7.38 13.01
CA PHE A 66 -6.11 6.96 11.72
C PHE A 66 -6.68 8.17 11.00
N GLN A 67 -6.11 8.50 9.86
CA GLN A 67 -6.55 9.63 9.05
C GLN A 67 -7.33 9.15 7.84
N VAL A 68 -8.41 9.85 7.54
CA VAL A 68 -9.32 9.55 6.42
C VAL A 68 -9.52 10.83 5.64
N HIS A 69 -9.18 10.80 4.35
CA HIS A 69 -9.55 11.83 3.39
C HIS A 69 -10.65 11.27 2.52
N ILE A 70 -11.77 11.99 2.42
CA ILE A 70 -12.92 11.59 1.61
C ILE A 70 -13.42 12.76 0.77
N GLY A 71 -13.93 12.48 -0.42
CA GLY A 71 -14.53 13.48 -1.29
C GLY A 71 -14.32 13.19 -2.76
N LYS A 72 -14.08 14.24 -3.55
CA LYS A 72 -13.73 14.18 -4.98
C LYS A 72 -12.28 14.59 -5.20
N GLY A 73 -11.56 13.89 -6.08
CA GLY A 73 -10.16 14.15 -6.39
C GLY A 73 -9.23 13.79 -5.22
N VAL A 74 -9.50 12.67 -4.55
CA VAL A 74 -8.75 12.26 -3.35
C VAL A 74 -7.68 11.23 -3.73
N TYR A 75 -6.43 11.65 -3.66
CA TYR A 75 -5.26 10.81 -3.97
C TYR A 75 -4.27 10.68 -2.80
N THR A 76 -4.47 11.46 -1.74
CA THR A 76 -3.63 11.45 -0.53
C THR A 76 -4.53 11.48 0.71
N PRO A 77 -4.04 11.05 1.87
CA PRO A 77 -4.72 11.22 3.15
C PRO A 77 -4.82 12.68 3.62
N GLY A 78 -4.18 13.62 2.92
CA GLY A 78 -4.10 15.05 3.24
C GLY A 78 -3.05 15.40 4.30
N ASP A 79 -2.45 16.59 4.21
CA ASP A 79 -1.41 17.01 5.16
C ASP A 79 -1.97 17.44 6.52
N LYS A 80 -3.16 18.04 6.50
CA LYS A 80 -3.84 18.55 7.69
C LYS A 80 -5.29 18.13 7.71
N ALA A 81 -5.76 17.75 8.89
CA ALA A 81 -7.14 17.42 9.22
C ALA A 81 -8.01 18.67 9.32
N ASP A 82 -9.21 18.58 8.76
CA ASP A 82 -10.31 19.50 9.02
C ASP A 82 -10.96 19.19 10.38
N VAL A 83 -10.97 17.92 10.78
CA VAL A 83 -11.51 17.46 12.08
C VAL A 83 -10.52 16.53 12.77
N LEU A 84 -10.16 16.85 14.01
CA LEU A 84 -9.38 16.00 14.90
C LEU A 84 -10.28 15.45 16.01
N VAL A 85 -10.45 14.14 16.05
CA VAL A 85 -11.08 13.44 17.20
C VAL A 85 -9.96 13.01 18.13
N ALA A 86 -9.86 13.63 19.30
CA ALA A 86 -8.84 13.34 20.31
C ALA A 86 -9.49 12.76 21.58
N MET A 87 -9.32 11.44 21.77
CA MET A 87 -9.95 10.73 22.88
C MET A 87 -9.29 10.95 24.25
N ASN A 88 -8.11 11.58 24.28
CA ASN A 88 -7.37 11.92 25.50
C ASN A 88 -6.38 13.08 25.24
N PRO A 89 -5.76 13.66 26.29
CA PRO A 89 -4.83 14.79 26.14
C PRO A 89 -3.56 14.46 25.37
N ALA A 90 -3.06 13.22 25.43
CA ALA A 90 -1.88 12.79 24.69
C ALA A 90 -2.16 12.79 23.18
N ALA A 91 -3.31 12.25 22.77
CA ALA A 91 -3.80 12.28 21.40
C ALA A 91 -3.96 13.72 20.89
N LEU A 92 -4.46 14.63 21.73
CA LEU A 92 -4.56 16.05 21.39
C LEU A 92 -3.16 16.67 21.18
N LYS A 93 -2.25 16.55 22.16
CA LYS A 93 -0.91 17.14 22.12
C LYS A 93 -0.09 16.66 20.93
N THR A 94 -0.15 15.36 20.64
CA THR A 94 0.61 14.74 19.55
C THR A 94 0.10 15.18 18.17
N ASN A 95 -1.20 15.41 18.01
CA ASN A 95 -1.81 15.57 16.69
C ASN A 95 -2.33 16.97 16.36
N ILE A 96 -2.38 17.90 17.32
CA ILE A 96 -2.89 19.26 17.07
C ILE A 96 -2.15 19.99 15.94
N LYS A 97 -0.85 19.72 15.78
CA LYS A 97 -0.03 20.26 14.68
C LYS A 97 -0.52 19.88 13.28
N PHE A 98 -1.30 18.80 13.18
CA PHE A 98 -1.91 18.31 11.95
C PHE A 98 -3.33 18.83 11.76
N LEU A 99 -3.85 19.73 12.60
CA LEU A 99 -5.16 20.37 12.38
C LEU A 99 -4.99 21.62 11.51
N LYS A 100 -5.93 21.85 10.57
CA LYS A 100 -6.01 23.12 9.83
C LYS A 100 -6.39 24.28 10.76
N LYS A 101 -5.97 25.49 10.41
CA LYS A 101 -6.47 26.71 11.06
C LYS A 101 -7.98 26.81 10.79
N GLY A 102 -8.80 26.94 11.82
CA GLY A 102 -10.26 26.90 11.72
C GLY A 102 -10.88 25.49 11.64
N GLY A 103 -10.08 24.42 11.74
CA GLY A 103 -10.58 23.04 11.87
C GLY A 103 -11.29 22.78 13.20
N VAL A 104 -11.95 21.63 13.35
CA VAL A 104 -12.71 21.28 14.57
C VAL A 104 -11.96 20.23 15.37
N VAL A 105 -11.93 20.39 16.70
CA VAL A 105 -11.41 19.40 17.64
C VAL A 105 -12.55 18.80 18.44
N ILE A 106 -12.76 17.49 18.35
CA ILE A 106 -13.71 16.77 19.19
C ILE A 106 -12.91 16.10 20.32
N ILE A 107 -13.24 16.42 21.57
CA ILE A 107 -12.56 15.84 22.75
C ILE A 107 -13.53 15.10 23.67
N ASP A 108 -13.04 14.02 24.30
CA ASP A 108 -13.70 13.35 25.42
C ASP A 108 -13.34 14.02 26.74
N THR A 109 -14.19 14.91 27.26
CA THR A 109 -13.89 15.70 28.48
C THR A 109 -13.69 14.83 29.72
N ASP A 110 -14.25 13.62 29.75
CA ASP A 110 -14.07 12.67 30.86
C ASP A 110 -12.62 12.18 31.01
N SER A 111 -11.82 12.31 29.94
CA SER A 111 -10.44 11.86 29.83
C SER A 111 -9.42 12.99 30.01
N PHE A 112 -9.84 14.19 30.43
CA PHE A 112 -8.99 15.39 30.61
C PHE A 112 -8.80 15.76 32.10
N LYS A 113 -8.62 14.77 32.98
CA LYS A 113 -8.36 15.02 34.41
C LYS A 113 -6.89 15.41 34.63
N GLU A 114 -6.58 15.99 35.79
CA GLU A 114 -5.20 16.37 36.16
C GLU A 114 -4.21 15.22 36.00
N SER A 115 -4.60 14.00 36.36
CA SER A 115 -3.76 12.80 36.17
C SER A 115 -3.47 12.48 34.71
N ASP A 116 -4.42 12.73 33.81
CA ASP A 116 -4.30 12.44 32.38
C ASP A 116 -3.43 13.51 31.69
N LEU A 117 -3.62 14.78 32.07
CA LEU A 117 -2.77 15.90 31.66
C LEU A 117 -1.31 15.70 32.05
N LYS A 118 -1.04 15.25 33.30
CA LYS A 118 0.32 14.93 33.76
C LYS A 118 0.97 13.82 32.95
N LYS A 119 0.24 12.73 32.66
CA LYS A 119 0.76 11.61 31.82
C LYS A 119 1.09 12.07 30.40
N ALA A 120 0.29 12.99 29.86
CA ALA A 120 0.52 13.61 28.56
C ALA A 120 1.51 14.78 28.60
N ALA A 121 2.22 14.97 29.73
CA ALA A 121 3.24 15.99 29.93
C ALA A 121 2.73 17.43 29.70
N TYR A 122 1.51 17.75 30.12
CA TYR A 122 1.04 19.14 30.22
C TYR A 122 1.57 19.80 31.49
N THR A 123 1.77 21.11 31.41
CA THR A 123 2.27 21.94 32.52
C THR A 123 1.15 22.70 33.23
N THR A 124 -0.01 22.83 32.57
CA THR A 124 -1.21 23.49 33.09
C THR A 124 -2.38 22.51 33.17
N ASN A 125 -3.45 22.93 33.85
CA ASN A 125 -4.72 22.19 33.89
C ASN A 125 -5.67 22.55 32.73
N ASP A 126 -5.23 23.42 31.82
CA ASP A 126 -6.00 23.85 30.66
C ASP A 126 -5.24 23.50 29.38
N ALA A 127 -5.50 22.29 28.87
CA ALA A 127 -4.87 21.78 27.66
C ALA A 127 -5.18 22.64 26.41
N ILE A 128 -6.33 23.29 26.37
CA ILE A 128 -6.77 24.09 25.22
C ILE A 128 -5.96 25.37 25.16
N SER A 129 -5.85 26.08 26.29
CA SER A 129 -5.03 27.29 26.40
C SER A 129 -3.52 27.01 26.26
N GLU A 130 -3.00 25.91 26.81
CA GLU A 130 -1.57 25.55 26.68
C GLU A 130 -1.16 25.28 25.23
N LEU A 131 -2.08 24.78 24.41
CA LEU A 131 -1.83 24.48 23.01
C LEU A 131 -2.26 25.60 22.04
N ASP A 132 -2.68 26.76 22.56
CA ASP A 132 -3.15 27.90 21.77
C ASP A 132 -4.27 27.52 20.79
N ILE A 133 -5.20 26.68 21.25
CA ILE A 133 -6.36 26.24 20.47
C ILE A 133 -7.49 27.24 20.69
N ASP A 134 -8.06 27.78 19.62
CA ASP A 134 -9.25 28.62 19.71
C ASP A 134 -10.41 27.80 20.30
N PRO A 135 -10.98 28.19 21.47
CA PRO A 135 -12.07 27.46 22.10
C PRO A 135 -13.31 27.27 21.22
N SER A 136 -13.53 28.17 20.24
CA SER A 136 -14.64 28.05 19.28
C SER A 136 -14.48 26.86 18.31
N GLN A 137 -13.26 26.32 18.17
CA GLN A 137 -12.96 25.12 17.40
C GLN A 137 -13.22 23.83 18.19
N VAL A 138 -13.44 23.91 19.51
CA VAL A 138 -13.49 22.75 20.39
C VAL A 138 -14.94 22.31 20.62
N MET A 139 -15.25 21.10 20.19
CA MET A 139 -16.45 20.36 20.55
C MET A 139 -16.13 19.46 21.74
N ALA A 140 -16.39 19.99 22.93
CA ALA A 140 -16.21 19.29 24.20
C ALA A 140 -17.42 18.40 24.51
N VAL A 141 -17.21 17.08 24.57
CA VAL A 141 -18.29 16.11 24.83
C VAL A 141 -17.85 15.15 25.93
N ALA A 142 -18.73 14.86 26.89
CA ALA A 142 -18.51 13.82 27.90
C ALA A 142 -18.77 12.43 27.29
N ILE A 143 -17.95 12.04 26.30
CA ILE A 143 -18.16 10.86 25.46
C ILE A 143 -18.22 9.60 26.33
N THR A 144 -17.32 9.47 27.30
CA THR A 144 -17.28 8.30 28.17
C THR A 144 -18.53 8.21 29.06
N THR A 145 -18.99 9.34 29.60
CA THR A 145 -20.20 9.41 30.43
C THR A 145 -21.43 9.08 29.61
N HIS A 146 -21.62 9.71 28.44
CA HIS A 146 -22.77 9.40 27.57
C HIS A 146 -22.76 7.97 27.04
N THR A 147 -21.58 7.39 26.78
CA THR A 147 -21.48 5.97 26.42
C THR A 147 -21.95 5.06 27.56
N LYS A 148 -21.65 5.40 28.82
CA LYS A 148 -22.11 4.64 29.99
C LYS A 148 -23.61 4.77 30.19
N GLU A 149 -24.15 5.97 30.06
CA GLU A 149 -25.60 6.23 30.14
C GLU A 149 -26.36 5.47 29.05
N ALA A 150 -25.85 5.52 27.82
CA ALA A 150 -26.41 4.80 26.67
C ALA A 150 -26.49 3.28 26.91
N LEU A 151 -25.55 2.70 27.67
CA LEU A 151 -25.45 1.26 27.89
C LEU A 151 -25.76 0.83 29.32
N ALA A 152 -26.35 1.68 30.15
CA ALA A 152 -26.62 1.40 31.56
C ALA A 152 -27.43 0.10 31.76
N ASP A 153 -28.43 -0.12 30.89
CA ASP A 153 -29.32 -1.28 30.95
C ASP A 153 -28.91 -2.43 30.01
N SER A 154 -27.72 -2.36 29.42
CA SER A 154 -27.26 -3.37 28.43
C SER A 154 -26.84 -4.71 29.05
N GLY A 155 -26.64 -4.78 30.36
CA GLY A 155 -26.10 -5.94 31.07
C GLY A 155 -24.60 -6.19 30.80
N LEU A 156 -23.91 -5.30 30.09
CA LEU A 156 -22.47 -5.40 29.85
C LEU A 156 -21.65 -4.92 31.05
N ASP A 157 -20.47 -5.50 31.24
CA ASP A 157 -19.52 -5.03 32.24
C ASP A 157 -18.94 -3.65 31.85
N LEU A 158 -18.53 -2.87 32.84
CA LEU A 158 -18.03 -1.50 32.65
C LEU A 158 -16.89 -1.40 31.62
N LYS A 159 -16.01 -2.40 31.55
CA LYS A 159 -14.89 -2.41 30.60
C LYS A 159 -15.38 -2.60 29.17
N SER A 160 -16.40 -3.44 28.95
CA SER A 160 -17.04 -3.61 27.65
C SER A 160 -17.81 -2.36 27.22
N ILE A 161 -18.48 -1.69 28.15
CA ILE A 161 -19.18 -0.41 27.91
C ILE A 161 -18.18 0.67 27.45
N VAL A 162 -17.11 0.90 28.22
CA VAL A 162 -16.11 1.94 27.89
C VAL A 162 -15.42 1.68 26.56
N ARG A 163 -15.29 0.41 26.13
CA ARG A 163 -14.74 0.04 24.82
C ARG A 163 -15.62 0.43 23.63
N CYS A 164 -16.85 0.87 23.85
CA CYS A 164 -17.74 1.36 22.79
C CYS A 164 -17.59 2.87 22.54
N LYS A 165 -16.82 3.61 23.37
CA LYS A 165 -16.72 5.08 23.31
C LYS A 165 -16.20 5.61 21.96
N ASN A 166 -15.36 4.83 21.28
CA ASN A 166 -14.87 5.14 19.95
C ASN A 166 -16.00 5.15 18.90
N ILE A 167 -17.01 4.31 19.07
CA ILE A 167 -18.18 4.26 18.19
C ILE A 167 -19.15 5.39 18.50
N PHE A 168 -19.20 5.90 19.73
CA PHE A 168 -19.93 7.15 20.03
C PHE A 168 -19.31 8.32 19.27
N ALA A 169 -17.98 8.43 19.33
CA ALA A 169 -17.23 9.45 18.58
C ALA A 169 -17.44 9.30 17.06
N LEU A 170 -17.48 8.07 16.54
CA LEU A 170 -17.87 7.82 15.15
C LEU A 170 -19.29 8.34 14.84
N GLY A 171 -20.25 8.16 15.75
CA GLY A 171 -21.61 8.69 15.62
C GLY A 171 -21.61 10.22 15.46
N LEU A 172 -20.84 10.93 16.27
CA LEU A 172 -20.66 12.39 16.17
C LEU A 172 -20.07 12.81 14.82
N VAL A 173 -19.06 12.08 14.34
CA VAL A 173 -18.45 12.36 13.03
C VAL A 173 -19.43 12.06 11.89
N CYS A 174 -20.21 10.99 11.99
CA CYS A 174 -21.27 10.70 11.03
C CYS A 174 -22.33 11.81 10.99
N TRP A 175 -22.68 12.40 12.13
CA TRP A 175 -23.58 13.55 12.19
C TRP A 175 -22.95 14.78 11.54
N LEU A 176 -21.69 15.06 11.84
CA LEU A 176 -20.97 16.22 11.32
C LEU A 176 -20.90 16.23 9.78
N PHE A 177 -20.86 15.05 9.15
CA PHE A 177 -20.72 14.86 7.70
C PHE A 177 -21.93 14.25 7.01
N ASP A 178 -23.09 14.24 7.68
CA ASP A 178 -24.36 13.70 7.17
C ASP A 178 -24.19 12.30 6.55
N ARG A 179 -23.63 11.36 7.32
CA ARG A 179 -23.32 9.99 6.90
C ARG A 179 -24.38 8.98 7.33
N PRO A 180 -24.66 7.95 6.50
CA PRO A 180 -25.72 6.98 6.76
C PRO A 180 -25.34 6.04 7.92
N VAL A 181 -25.81 6.37 9.12
CA VAL A 181 -25.56 5.59 10.35
C VAL A 181 -26.07 4.15 10.24
N SER A 182 -27.14 3.91 9.47
CA SER A 182 -27.68 2.58 9.22
C SER A 182 -26.67 1.64 8.54
N GLN A 183 -25.89 2.14 7.60
CA GLN A 183 -24.83 1.35 6.93
C GLN A 183 -23.71 1.02 7.90
N ALA A 184 -23.26 1.99 8.71
CA ALA A 184 -22.28 1.75 9.76
C ALA A 184 -22.78 0.71 10.78
N GLY A 185 -24.08 0.73 11.11
CA GLY A 185 -24.72 -0.28 11.95
C GLY A 185 -24.65 -1.69 11.37
N LEU A 186 -24.92 -1.87 10.07
CA LEU A 186 -24.79 -3.16 9.38
C LEU A 186 -23.34 -3.69 9.42
N MET A 187 -22.36 -2.82 9.21
CA MET A 187 -20.95 -3.20 9.31
C MET A 187 -20.57 -3.66 10.71
N LEU A 188 -21.08 -2.99 11.76
CA LEU A 188 -20.89 -3.41 13.15
C LEU A 188 -21.53 -4.76 13.42
N SER A 189 -22.74 -5.00 12.92
CA SER A 189 -23.42 -6.31 13.00
C SER A 189 -22.59 -7.42 12.39
N HIS A 190 -22.04 -7.21 11.19
CA HIS A 190 -21.20 -8.22 10.53
C HIS A 190 -19.89 -8.46 11.28
N LYS A 191 -19.22 -7.38 11.72
CA LYS A 191 -17.95 -7.48 12.44
C LYS A 191 -18.09 -8.24 13.77
N PHE A 192 -19.16 -7.99 14.49
CA PHE A 192 -19.43 -8.58 15.80
C PHE A 192 -20.49 -9.69 15.73
N ALA A 193 -20.68 -10.34 14.57
CA ALA A 193 -21.69 -11.38 14.39
C ALA A 193 -21.59 -12.53 15.40
N LYS A 194 -20.37 -12.84 15.87
CA LYS A 194 -20.12 -13.86 16.92
C LYS A 194 -20.41 -13.38 18.35
N LYS A 195 -20.67 -12.08 18.54
CA LYS A 195 -20.93 -11.42 19.83
C LYS A 195 -22.11 -10.43 19.70
N PRO A 196 -23.36 -10.92 19.58
CA PRO A 196 -24.53 -10.07 19.28
C PRO A 196 -24.74 -8.93 20.28
N THR A 197 -24.55 -9.18 21.58
CA THR A 197 -24.66 -8.15 22.62
C THR A 197 -23.67 -7.00 22.45
N VAL A 198 -22.45 -7.31 21.98
CA VAL A 198 -21.44 -6.30 21.65
C VAL A 198 -21.83 -5.54 20.38
N ALA A 199 -22.38 -6.23 19.39
CA ALA A 199 -22.88 -5.59 18.16
C ALA A 199 -23.98 -4.58 18.48
N GLU A 200 -25.01 -5.00 19.21
CA GLU A 200 -26.15 -4.18 19.64
C GLU A 200 -25.70 -2.97 20.46
N ALA A 201 -24.78 -3.16 21.40
CA ALA A 201 -24.22 -2.06 22.19
C ALA A 201 -23.49 -1.03 21.33
N ASN A 202 -22.63 -1.47 20.39
CA ASN A 202 -21.94 -0.53 19.49
C ASN A 202 -22.93 0.19 18.56
N ILE A 203 -23.95 -0.49 18.04
CA ILE A 203 -24.99 0.12 17.18
C ILE A 203 -25.80 1.14 17.96
N LYS A 204 -26.18 0.83 19.20
CA LYS A 204 -26.90 1.78 20.06
C LYS A 204 -26.06 3.03 20.31
N VAL A 205 -24.81 2.85 20.73
CA VAL A 205 -23.88 3.95 21.02
C VAL A 205 -23.58 4.80 19.77
N LEU A 206 -23.50 4.17 18.59
CA LEU A 206 -23.37 4.86 17.30
C LEU A 206 -24.56 5.83 17.05
N ASN A 207 -25.78 5.33 17.23
CA ASN A 207 -27.00 6.12 17.05
C ASN A 207 -27.11 7.22 18.11
N ASP A 208 -26.79 6.92 19.37
CA ASP A 208 -26.81 7.91 20.45
C ASP A 208 -25.79 9.03 20.23
N GLY A 209 -24.59 8.71 19.71
CA GLY A 209 -23.60 9.72 19.31
C GLY A 209 -24.10 10.60 18.16
N TYR A 210 -24.75 10.02 17.14
CA TYR A 210 -25.34 10.77 16.03
C TYR A 210 -26.50 11.68 16.47
N ASN A 211 -27.36 11.18 17.36
CA ASN A 211 -28.48 11.92 17.92
C ASN A 211 -27.99 13.03 18.88
N TYR A 212 -26.94 12.79 19.63
CA TYR A 212 -26.30 13.81 20.47
C TYR A 212 -25.88 15.02 19.63
N GLY A 213 -25.25 14.76 18.47
CA GLY A 213 -24.90 15.81 17.51
C GLY A 213 -26.11 16.69 17.10
N HIS A 214 -27.26 16.09 16.85
CA HIS A 214 -28.49 16.84 16.53
C HIS A 214 -29.03 17.69 17.69
N ASN A 215 -28.78 17.26 18.93
CA ASN A 215 -29.35 17.87 20.12
C ASN A 215 -28.45 18.94 20.75
N ILE A 216 -27.17 18.98 20.38
CA ILE A 216 -26.29 20.06 20.81
C ILE A 216 -26.53 21.30 19.95
N HIS A 217 -26.70 22.45 20.61
CA HIS A 217 -26.52 23.75 19.96
C HIS A 217 -25.02 23.99 19.70
N ALA A 218 -24.37 23.07 18.98
CA ALA A 218 -22.99 23.24 18.58
C ALA A 218 -22.91 24.43 17.62
N SER A 219 -21.96 25.32 17.87
CA SER A 219 -21.61 26.40 16.94
C SER A 219 -20.96 25.88 15.63
N VAL A 220 -20.89 24.56 15.46
CA VAL A 220 -20.23 23.87 14.34
C VAL A 220 -21.27 23.52 13.28
N SER A 221 -21.04 24.01 12.06
CA SER A 221 -21.85 23.69 10.87
C SER A 221 -21.75 22.20 10.52
N THR A 222 -22.84 21.59 10.03
CA THR A 222 -22.77 20.28 9.38
C THR A 222 -22.28 20.45 7.94
N TYR A 223 -21.62 19.41 7.41
CA TYR A 223 -20.98 19.44 6.11
C TYR A 223 -21.57 18.38 5.19
N ARG A 224 -21.82 18.76 3.93
CA ARG A 224 -22.11 17.81 2.85
C ARG A 224 -20.86 17.69 1.98
N ILE A 225 -20.48 16.46 1.65
CA ILE A 225 -19.28 16.18 0.85
C ILE A 225 -19.70 15.75 -0.56
N GLU A 226 -19.13 16.37 -1.57
CA GLU A 226 -19.38 16.04 -2.98
C GLU A 226 -18.86 14.62 -3.33
N SER A 227 -19.61 13.92 -4.19
CA SER A 227 -19.25 12.59 -4.69
C SER A 227 -18.62 12.68 -6.08
N ALA A 228 -17.68 11.79 -6.38
CA ALA A 228 -17.07 11.72 -7.71
C ALA A 228 -18.01 11.04 -8.72
N SER A 229 -17.84 11.32 -10.01
CA SER A 229 -18.49 10.55 -11.08
C SER A 229 -17.75 9.21 -11.24
N VAL A 230 -18.30 8.14 -10.65
CA VAL A 230 -17.64 6.84 -10.57
C VAL A 230 -17.97 5.98 -11.81
N LYS A 231 -16.98 5.28 -12.39
CA LYS A 231 -17.20 4.27 -13.45
C LYS A 231 -18.14 3.19 -12.90
N LYS A 232 -19.21 2.83 -13.61
CA LYS A 232 -20.13 1.76 -13.16
C LYS A 232 -19.36 0.46 -12.93
N GLY A 233 -19.68 -0.25 -11.84
CA GLY A 233 -19.06 -1.53 -11.47
C GLY A 233 -19.32 -1.87 -10.00
N ILE A 234 -18.77 -3.01 -9.55
CA ILE A 234 -18.79 -3.41 -8.14
C ILE A 234 -17.55 -2.83 -7.47
N TYR A 235 -17.76 -2.14 -6.34
CA TYR A 235 -16.68 -1.52 -5.57
C TYR A 235 -16.52 -2.18 -4.21
N THR A 236 -15.29 -2.23 -3.76
CA THR A 236 -14.92 -2.57 -2.39
C THR A 236 -13.81 -1.63 -1.92
N ASP A 237 -13.66 -1.47 -0.62
CA ASP A 237 -12.42 -0.94 -0.05
C ASP A 237 -11.33 -2.00 -0.17
N VAL A 238 -10.11 -1.59 -0.51
CA VAL A 238 -8.95 -2.48 -0.53
C VAL A 238 -7.71 -1.73 -0.05
N ASN A 239 -6.93 -2.36 0.83
CA ASN A 239 -5.59 -1.90 1.16
C ASN A 239 -4.54 -2.52 0.22
N GLY A 240 -3.36 -1.93 0.14
CA GLY A 240 -2.33 -2.36 -0.82
C GLY A 240 -1.81 -3.79 -0.59
N ASN A 241 -1.67 -4.24 0.65
CA ASN A 241 -1.22 -5.62 0.95
C ASN A 241 -2.25 -6.67 0.48
N THR A 242 -3.52 -6.44 0.76
CA THR A 242 -4.63 -7.30 0.30
C THR A 242 -4.74 -7.26 -1.23
N ALA A 243 -4.64 -6.08 -1.84
CA ALA A 243 -4.63 -5.92 -3.29
C ALA A 243 -3.48 -6.70 -3.95
N THR A 244 -2.27 -6.64 -3.38
CA THR A 244 -1.10 -7.41 -3.84
C THR A 244 -1.37 -8.91 -3.81
N ALA A 245 -1.90 -9.42 -2.69
CA ALA A 245 -2.24 -10.83 -2.54
C ALA A 245 -3.29 -11.27 -3.59
N TRP A 246 -4.31 -10.46 -3.82
CA TRP A 246 -5.35 -10.75 -4.82
C TRP A 246 -4.82 -10.68 -6.26
N GLY A 247 -3.90 -9.76 -6.57
CA GLY A 247 -3.26 -9.67 -7.88
C GLY A 247 -2.43 -10.92 -8.21
N LEU A 248 -1.72 -11.48 -7.21
CA LEU A 248 -1.02 -12.76 -7.36
C LEU A 248 -2.00 -13.93 -7.60
N ILE A 249 -3.12 -13.96 -6.89
CA ILE A 249 -4.17 -14.98 -7.09
C ILE A 249 -4.74 -14.87 -8.51
N ALA A 250 -5.08 -13.67 -8.96
CA ALA A 250 -5.60 -13.42 -10.30
C ALA A 250 -4.59 -13.85 -11.39
N ALA A 251 -3.30 -13.56 -11.20
CA ALA A 251 -2.27 -14.03 -12.11
C ALA A 251 -2.12 -15.56 -12.11
N ALA A 252 -2.19 -16.19 -10.94
CA ALA A 252 -2.17 -17.65 -10.82
C ALA A 252 -3.33 -18.29 -11.59
N GLU A 253 -4.53 -17.73 -11.46
CA GLU A 253 -5.74 -18.16 -12.18
C GLU A 253 -5.58 -17.98 -13.70
N LYS A 254 -5.10 -16.81 -14.15
CA LYS A 254 -4.85 -16.52 -15.57
C LYS A 254 -3.75 -17.39 -16.19
N ALA A 255 -2.73 -17.75 -15.41
CA ALA A 255 -1.68 -18.68 -15.82
C ALA A 255 -2.10 -20.15 -15.69
N LYS A 256 -3.24 -20.44 -15.06
CA LYS A 256 -3.71 -21.80 -14.69
C LYS A 256 -2.67 -22.56 -13.86
N LEU A 257 -2.01 -21.85 -12.94
CA LEU A 257 -0.98 -22.38 -12.07
C LEU A 257 -1.37 -22.28 -10.60
N PRO A 258 -0.97 -23.25 -9.74
CA PRO A 258 -1.02 -23.04 -8.31
C PRO A 258 -0.08 -21.90 -7.89
N LEU A 259 -0.53 -21.11 -6.91
CA LEU A 259 0.27 -20.06 -6.26
C LEU A 259 0.97 -20.62 -5.03
N TYR A 260 2.28 -20.41 -4.94
CA TYR A 260 3.09 -20.71 -3.76
C TYR A 260 3.71 -19.44 -3.18
N LEU A 261 3.54 -19.21 -1.88
CA LEU A 261 4.23 -18.16 -1.14
C LEU A 261 5.11 -18.81 -0.05
N GLY A 262 6.43 -18.65 -0.17
CA GLY A 262 7.39 -18.94 0.92
C GLY A 262 7.85 -17.64 1.55
N SER A 263 7.54 -17.36 2.82
CA SER A 263 7.85 -16.05 3.42
C SER A 263 8.06 -16.11 4.93
N TYR A 264 8.82 -15.15 5.45
CA TYR A 264 9.02 -14.92 6.88
C TYR A 264 8.21 -13.68 7.32
N PRO A 265 7.53 -13.70 8.48
CA PRO A 265 6.76 -12.55 8.95
C PRO A 265 7.66 -11.32 9.22
N ILE A 266 7.42 -10.23 8.50
CA ILE A 266 8.11 -8.95 8.69
C ILE A 266 7.15 -7.79 8.42
N THR A 267 7.08 -6.80 9.31
CA THR A 267 6.28 -5.58 9.10
C THR A 267 6.89 -4.74 7.98
N PRO A 268 6.10 -4.17 7.04
CA PRO A 268 4.63 -4.27 6.90
C PRO A 268 4.14 -5.35 5.92
N ALA A 269 4.97 -6.31 5.51
CA ALA A 269 4.64 -7.32 4.50
C ALA A 269 3.84 -8.55 5.01
N THR A 270 3.78 -8.77 6.33
CA THR A 270 3.12 -9.97 6.92
C THR A 270 1.66 -10.13 6.49
N ASP A 271 0.94 -9.04 6.21
CA ASP A 271 -0.47 -9.12 5.84
C ASP A 271 -0.72 -9.79 4.49
N ILE A 272 0.28 -9.79 3.58
CA ILE A 272 0.23 -10.56 2.34
C ILE A 272 0.18 -12.07 2.65
N LEU A 273 1.03 -12.52 3.58
CA LEU A 273 1.05 -13.91 4.05
C LEU A 273 -0.28 -14.27 4.71
N HIS A 274 -0.81 -13.40 5.59
CA HIS A 274 -2.10 -13.62 6.24
C HIS A 274 -3.25 -13.74 5.24
N GLU A 275 -3.29 -12.89 4.22
CA GLU A 275 -4.36 -12.91 3.23
C GLU A 275 -4.28 -14.15 2.34
N LEU A 276 -3.09 -14.49 1.83
CA LEU A 276 -2.88 -15.69 1.02
C LEU A 276 -3.14 -16.99 1.82
N ALA A 277 -2.81 -17.03 3.11
CA ALA A 277 -3.07 -18.21 3.96
C ALA A 277 -4.56 -18.53 4.15
N LYS A 278 -5.45 -17.54 3.99
CA LYS A 278 -6.91 -17.75 4.01
C LYS A 278 -7.42 -18.39 2.72
N ARG A 279 -6.66 -18.32 1.62
CA ARG A 279 -7.13 -18.59 0.25
C ARG A 279 -6.77 -19.99 -0.27
N LYS A 280 -6.77 -20.98 0.63
CA LYS A 280 -6.56 -22.40 0.27
C LYS A 280 -7.66 -22.93 -0.65
N ASP A 281 -8.85 -22.35 -0.58
CA ASP A 281 -10.02 -22.64 -1.42
C ASP A 281 -9.75 -22.43 -2.92
N VAL A 282 -8.83 -21.53 -3.27
CA VAL A 282 -8.40 -21.27 -4.66
C VAL A 282 -7.00 -21.82 -4.95
N GLY A 283 -6.53 -22.81 -4.17
CA GLY A 283 -5.29 -23.54 -4.43
C GLY A 283 -3.99 -22.87 -3.97
N VAL A 284 -4.08 -21.79 -3.19
CA VAL A 284 -2.90 -21.10 -2.64
C VAL A 284 -2.20 -21.94 -1.58
N LYS A 285 -0.87 -22.03 -1.68
CA LYS A 285 0.02 -22.65 -0.70
C LYS A 285 0.88 -21.55 -0.06
N ALA A 286 0.41 -21.02 1.07
CA ALA A 286 1.16 -20.05 1.85
C ALA A 286 1.90 -20.73 3.01
N CYS A 287 3.22 -20.66 3.00
CA CYS A 287 4.09 -21.31 3.96
C CYS A 287 4.95 -20.27 4.70
N GLN A 288 4.77 -20.22 6.02
CA GLN A 288 5.65 -19.46 6.90
C GLN A 288 6.97 -20.23 7.06
N MET A 289 8.07 -19.60 6.69
CA MET A 289 9.42 -20.15 6.84
C MET A 289 10.08 -19.66 8.13
N GLU A 290 11.20 -20.29 8.48
CA GLU A 290 12.01 -20.00 9.66
C GLU A 290 12.78 -18.67 9.55
N ASP A 291 13.15 -18.26 8.34
CA ASP A 291 13.82 -17.00 8.02
C ASP A 291 13.58 -16.58 6.55
N GLU A 292 14.11 -15.42 6.16
CA GLU A 292 13.99 -14.90 4.81
C GLU A 292 14.76 -15.70 3.74
N ILE A 293 15.84 -16.38 4.11
CA ILE A 293 16.64 -17.21 3.20
C ILE A 293 15.81 -18.45 2.82
N ALA A 294 15.30 -19.18 3.81
CA ALA A 294 14.36 -20.28 3.62
C ALA A 294 13.10 -19.84 2.87
N GLY A 295 12.60 -18.63 3.15
CA GLY A 295 11.53 -17.97 2.39
C GLY A 295 11.79 -17.90 0.89
N ALA A 296 12.96 -17.41 0.47
CA ALA A 296 13.30 -17.32 -0.94
C ALA A 296 13.66 -18.68 -1.56
N CYS A 297 14.44 -19.51 -0.87
CA CYS A 297 14.86 -20.82 -1.37
C CYS A 297 13.67 -21.77 -1.60
N SER A 298 12.69 -21.78 -0.70
CA SER A 298 11.45 -22.55 -0.87
C SER A 298 10.62 -22.07 -2.06
N ALA A 299 10.50 -20.75 -2.26
CA ALA A 299 9.83 -20.17 -3.42
C ALA A 299 10.54 -20.53 -4.73
N ILE A 300 11.87 -20.50 -4.77
CA ILE A 300 12.66 -20.96 -5.93
C ILE A 300 12.41 -22.44 -6.22
N GLY A 301 12.33 -23.28 -5.19
CA GLY A 301 11.95 -24.69 -5.33
C GLY A 301 10.54 -24.86 -5.92
N ALA A 302 9.57 -24.06 -5.49
CA ALA A 302 8.22 -24.08 -6.03
C ALA A 302 8.16 -23.61 -7.50
N ALA A 303 8.94 -22.59 -7.86
CA ALA A 303 9.12 -22.14 -9.23
C ALA A 303 9.74 -23.25 -10.09
N PHE A 304 10.78 -23.92 -9.62
CA PHE A 304 11.35 -25.06 -10.33
C PHE A 304 10.30 -26.17 -10.55
N ALA A 305 9.43 -26.42 -9.57
CA ALA A 305 8.35 -27.40 -9.63
C ALA A 305 7.12 -26.99 -10.48
N GLY A 306 7.13 -25.83 -11.15
CA GLY A 306 6.04 -25.42 -12.04
C GLY A 306 4.95 -24.57 -11.38
N ASN A 307 5.16 -23.99 -10.20
CA ASN A 307 4.18 -23.11 -9.55
C ASN A 307 4.45 -21.64 -9.95
N LEU A 308 3.42 -20.79 -9.91
CA LEU A 308 3.67 -19.36 -9.77
C LEU A 308 4.19 -19.16 -8.34
N ALA A 309 5.47 -18.83 -8.21
CA ALA A 309 6.11 -18.68 -6.90
C ALA A 309 6.32 -17.21 -6.54
N ALA A 310 6.09 -16.91 -5.26
CA ALA A 310 6.33 -15.59 -4.69
C ALA A 310 6.99 -15.67 -3.30
N THR A 311 7.60 -14.57 -2.90
CA THR A 311 8.05 -14.32 -1.52
C THR A 311 7.79 -12.85 -1.17
N SER A 312 7.33 -12.56 0.04
CA SER A 312 7.12 -11.19 0.53
C SER A 312 8.12 -10.84 1.62
N THR A 313 8.54 -9.57 1.68
CA THR A 313 9.57 -9.08 2.58
C THR A 313 9.56 -7.55 2.69
N SER A 314 10.56 -7.00 3.38
CA SER A 314 10.92 -5.58 3.43
C SER A 314 12.45 -5.44 3.37
N GLY A 315 13.01 -4.23 3.31
CA GLY A 315 14.44 -3.94 3.14
C GLY A 315 15.44 -4.92 3.80
N PRO A 316 15.37 -5.20 5.12
CA PRO A 316 16.29 -6.14 5.78
C PRO A 316 16.21 -7.57 5.24
N GLY A 317 15.00 -8.02 4.97
CA GLY A 317 14.76 -9.34 4.44
C GLY A 317 15.12 -9.46 2.97
N LEU A 318 14.95 -8.40 2.18
CA LEU A 318 15.47 -8.34 0.81
C LEU A 318 17.00 -8.48 0.81
N ALA A 319 17.71 -7.90 1.79
CA ALA A 319 19.17 -8.01 1.89
C ALA A 319 19.58 -9.48 2.09
N LEU A 320 18.91 -10.20 3.00
CA LEU A 320 19.13 -11.63 3.24
C LEU A 320 18.79 -12.52 2.03
N LYS A 321 17.82 -12.12 1.21
CA LYS A 321 17.41 -12.87 0.01
C LYS A 321 18.35 -12.69 -1.19
N SER A 322 19.32 -11.79 -1.13
CA SER A 322 20.16 -11.43 -2.29
C SER A 322 20.88 -12.61 -2.93
N GLU A 323 21.44 -13.53 -2.13
CA GLU A 323 22.11 -14.74 -2.64
C GLU A 323 21.11 -15.68 -3.35
N ALA A 324 19.96 -15.94 -2.73
CA ALA A 324 18.91 -16.77 -3.31
C ALA A 324 18.37 -16.15 -4.62
N LEU A 325 18.26 -14.82 -4.69
CA LEU A 325 17.89 -14.15 -5.93
C LEU A 325 18.96 -14.27 -7.02
N GLY A 326 20.24 -14.27 -6.65
CA GLY A 326 21.33 -14.64 -7.56
C GLY A 326 21.14 -16.03 -8.15
N LEU A 327 20.73 -17.01 -7.34
CA LEU A 327 20.38 -18.36 -7.81
C LEU A 327 19.16 -18.34 -8.75
N ALA A 328 18.11 -17.58 -8.44
CA ALA A 328 16.91 -17.47 -9.29
C ALA A 328 17.24 -16.86 -10.67
N VAL A 329 18.10 -15.83 -10.72
CA VAL A 329 18.61 -15.26 -11.98
C VAL A 329 19.43 -16.28 -12.75
N MET A 330 20.35 -16.98 -12.07
CA MET A 330 21.27 -17.94 -12.70
C MET A 330 20.55 -19.19 -13.23
N ALA A 331 19.54 -19.67 -12.49
CA ALA A 331 18.67 -20.76 -12.90
C ALA A 331 17.55 -20.29 -13.86
N GLU A 332 17.41 -18.98 -14.09
CA GLU A 332 16.36 -18.36 -14.90
C GLU A 332 14.97 -18.90 -14.53
N LEU A 333 14.59 -18.76 -13.26
CA LEU A 333 13.30 -19.21 -12.73
C LEU A 333 12.34 -18.04 -12.50
N PRO A 334 11.03 -18.23 -12.76
CA PRO A 334 10.02 -17.20 -12.54
C PRO A 334 9.77 -17.05 -11.04
N LEU A 335 10.06 -15.88 -10.47
CA LEU A 335 9.86 -15.61 -9.04
C LEU A 335 9.42 -14.16 -8.84
N VAL A 336 8.32 -13.95 -8.14
CA VAL A 336 7.91 -12.60 -7.72
C VAL A 336 8.41 -12.33 -6.29
N VAL A 337 9.19 -11.27 -6.10
CA VAL A 337 9.62 -10.80 -4.79
C VAL A 337 8.89 -9.50 -4.49
N ILE A 338 8.05 -9.52 -3.46
CA ILE A 338 7.35 -8.32 -3.00
C ILE A 338 8.17 -7.70 -1.88
N ASP A 339 8.73 -6.53 -2.14
CA ASP A 339 9.44 -5.73 -1.16
C ASP A 339 8.55 -4.55 -0.74
N VAL A 340 7.97 -4.67 0.45
CA VAL A 340 7.15 -3.63 1.05
C VAL A 340 8.07 -2.71 1.85
N GLN A 341 8.56 -1.66 1.20
CA GLN A 341 9.59 -0.78 1.74
C GLN A 341 9.14 -0.09 3.04
N ARG A 342 10.08 0.05 3.97
CA ARG A 342 9.90 0.70 5.27
C ARG A 342 11.15 1.48 5.64
N GLY A 343 11.07 2.29 6.70
CA GLY A 343 12.19 3.14 7.11
C GLY A 343 13.45 2.34 7.44
N GLY A 344 14.58 2.70 6.83
CA GLY A 344 15.90 2.10 7.04
C GLY A 344 16.87 3.02 7.79
N PRO A 345 18.18 2.72 7.81
CA PRO A 345 18.82 1.44 7.46
C PRO A 345 18.72 0.41 8.61
N SER A 346 19.14 -0.85 8.36
CA SER A 346 19.07 -1.95 9.33
C SER A 346 17.62 -2.17 9.80
N THR A 347 17.36 -2.30 11.11
CA THR A 347 15.98 -2.37 11.63
C THR A 347 15.16 -1.13 11.26
N GLY A 348 15.81 0.04 11.26
CA GLY A 348 15.26 1.34 10.93
C GLY A 348 13.98 1.69 11.70
N LEU A 349 12.94 2.08 10.97
CA LEU A 349 11.63 2.50 11.48
C LEU A 349 10.55 1.56 10.91
N PRO A 350 10.29 0.39 11.53
CA PRO A 350 9.45 -0.65 10.93
C PRO A 350 8.02 -0.23 10.57
N THR A 351 7.49 0.79 11.25
CA THR A 351 6.13 1.31 11.05
C THR A 351 6.07 2.59 10.21
N LYS A 352 7.21 3.09 9.71
CA LYS A 352 7.29 4.31 8.89
C LYS A 352 7.65 3.97 7.45
N THR A 353 7.13 4.77 6.54
CA THR A 353 7.34 4.58 5.10
C THR A 353 8.63 5.25 4.66
N GLU A 354 9.31 4.64 3.70
CA GLU A 354 10.49 5.18 3.02
C GLU A 354 10.62 4.48 1.67
N GLN A 355 11.37 5.05 0.73
CA GLN A 355 11.62 4.48 -0.60
C GLN A 355 13.12 4.26 -0.85
N THR A 356 13.81 3.66 0.13
CA THR A 356 15.29 3.54 0.14
C THR A 356 15.83 2.20 -0.35
N ASP A 357 14.99 1.27 -0.76
CA ASP A 357 15.45 -0.08 -1.13
C ASP A 357 15.70 -0.21 -2.64
N LEU A 358 15.48 0.86 -3.44
CA LEU A 358 15.60 0.82 -4.90
C LEU A 358 17.00 0.37 -5.38
N LEU A 359 18.07 0.93 -4.84
CA LEU A 359 19.43 0.51 -5.23
C LEU A 359 19.72 -0.93 -4.82
N GLN A 360 19.18 -1.42 -3.70
CA GLN A 360 19.30 -2.81 -3.30
C GLN A 360 18.49 -3.73 -4.22
N ALA A 361 17.30 -3.32 -4.65
CA ALA A 361 16.51 -4.04 -5.64
C ALA A 361 17.21 -4.11 -7.00
N LEU A 362 17.84 -3.01 -7.43
CA LEU A 362 18.58 -2.96 -8.69
C LEU A 362 19.91 -3.71 -8.65
N TYR A 363 20.68 -3.59 -7.56
CA TYR A 363 22.11 -3.94 -7.53
C TYR A 363 22.57 -4.74 -6.29
N GLY A 364 21.67 -5.17 -5.41
CA GLY A 364 22.02 -5.86 -4.15
C GLY A 364 22.60 -7.28 -4.29
N ARG A 365 22.72 -7.79 -5.51
CA ARG A 365 23.17 -9.16 -5.82
C ARG A 365 24.60 -9.15 -6.35
N ASN A 366 25.34 -10.24 -6.17
CA ASN A 366 26.70 -10.37 -6.70
C ASN A 366 26.72 -10.69 -8.21
N GLY A 367 27.77 -10.24 -8.90
CA GLY A 367 27.97 -10.46 -10.34
C GLY A 367 26.93 -9.75 -11.23
N GLU A 368 27.03 -9.97 -12.54
CA GLU A 368 26.07 -9.45 -13.53
C GLU A 368 24.75 -10.24 -13.48
N SER A 369 23.86 -9.79 -12.59
CA SER A 369 22.62 -10.46 -12.22
C SER A 369 21.39 -9.57 -12.44
N PRO A 370 21.01 -9.35 -13.71
CA PRO A 370 19.93 -8.43 -14.04
C PRO A 370 18.58 -9.02 -13.62
N ILE A 371 17.72 -8.16 -13.08
CA ILE A 371 16.37 -8.51 -12.61
C ILE A 371 15.39 -7.45 -13.06
N VAL A 372 14.12 -7.81 -13.21
CA VAL A 372 13.07 -6.83 -13.45
C VAL A 372 12.74 -6.13 -12.13
N VAL A 373 12.55 -4.81 -12.18
CA VAL A 373 12.07 -4.02 -11.04
C VAL A 373 10.87 -3.20 -11.47
N VAL A 374 9.76 -3.38 -10.76
CA VAL A 374 8.51 -2.64 -10.94
C VAL A 374 8.05 -2.05 -9.61
N ALA A 375 7.20 -1.02 -9.64
CA ALA A 375 6.70 -0.35 -8.44
C ALA A 375 5.19 -0.08 -8.55
N ALA A 376 4.47 -0.27 -7.44
CA ALA A 376 3.05 0.11 -7.34
C ALA A 376 2.88 1.57 -6.92
N SER A 377 1.88 2.25 -7.48
CA SER A 377 1.68 3.70 -7.26
C SER A 377 0.55 4.06 -6.28
N THR A 378 -0.42 3.17 -6.07
CA THR A 378 -1.58 3.35 -5.20
C THR A 378 -1.98 2.02 -4.57
N PRO A 379 -2.80 2.01 -3.48
CA PRO A 379 -3.30 0.76 -2.90
C PRO A 379 -4.02 -0.14 -3.92
N SER A 380 -4.84 0.43 -4.80
CA SER A 380 -5.49 -0.31 -5.89
C SER A 380 -4.49 -0.81 -6.94
N ASN A 381 -3.50 0.00 -7.32
CA ASN A 381 -2.50 -0.37 -8.31
C ASN A 381 -1.54 -1.48 -7.83
N CYS A 382 -1.47 -1.74 -6.52
CA CYS A 382 -0.79 -2.93 -5.99
C CYS A 382 -1.36 -4.23 -6.57
N PHE A 383 -2.66 -4.30 -6.87
CA PHE A 383 -3.27 -5.43 -7.56
C PHE A 383 -2.69 -5.58 -8.98
N ASP A 384 -2.75 -4.50 -9.76
CA ASP A 384 -2.33 -4.50 -11.16
C ASP A 384 -0.84 -4.87 -11.25
N MET A 385 0.00 -4.25 -10.43
CA MET A 385 1.44 -4.46 -10.49
C MET A 385 1.86 -5.83 -9.95
N ALA A 386 1.14 -6.42 -9.01
CA ALA A 386 1.33 -7.82 -8.63
C ALA A 386 0.98 -8.77 -9.77
N PHE A 387 -0.11 -8.48 -10.49
CA PHE A 387 -0.50 -9.25 -11.67
C PHE A 387 0.55 -9.17 -12.78
N TYR A 388 0.96 -7.95 -13.16
CA TYR A 388 1.94 -7.74 -14.23
C TYR A 388 3.34 -8.22 -13.83
N ALA A 389 3.73 -8.13 -12.56
CA ALA A 389 4.97 -8.73 -12.07
C ALA A 389 4.96 -10.25 -12.26
N ALA A 390 3.85 -10.92 -11.93
CA ALA A 390 3.70 -12.36 -12.14
C ALA A 390 3.68 -12.74 -13.63
N LYS A 391 2.97 -11.97 -14.47
CA LYS A 391 2.99 -12.15 -15.93
C LYS A 391 4.41 -12.05 -16.49
N ILE A 392 5.15 -10.98 -16.15
CA ILE A 392 6.52 -10.79 -16.60
C ILE A 392 7.43 -11.92 -16.10
N ALA A 393 7.31 -12.30 -14.81
CA ALA A 393 8.13 -13.36 -14.24
C ALA A 393 7.96 -14.68 -15.01
N LEU A 394 6.72 -15.06 -15.27
CA LEU A 394 6.34 -16.30 -15.93
C LEU A 394 6.67 -16.33 -17.43
N GLU A 395 6.39 -15.24 -18.15
CA GLU A 395 6.59 -15.18 -19.60
C GLU A 395 8.06 -14.97 -19.98
N HIS A 396 8.83 -14.29 -19.12
CA HIS A 396 10.27 -14.04 -19.35
C HIS A 396 11.20 -14.92 -18.50
N MET A 397 10.66 -15.86 -17.72
CA MET A 397 11.43 -16.81 -16.92
C MET A 397 12.54 -16.14 -16.12
N THR A 398 12.18 -15.14 -15.34
CA THR A 398 13.12 -14.29 -14.61
C THR A 398 12.51 -13.84 -13.29
N PRO A 399 13.31 -13.60 -12.24
CA PRO A 399 12.78 -12.99 -11.05
C PRO A 399 12.34 -11.53 -11.31
N VAL A 400 11.32 -11.08 -10.59
CA VAL A 400 10.75 -9.72 -10.66
C VAL A 400 10.59 -9.20 -9.25
N ILE A 401 11.19 -8.05 -8.95
CA ILE A 401 10.97 -7.34 -7.68
C ILE A 401 9.83 -6.34 -7.88
N LEU A 402 8.76 -6.51 -7.11
CA LEU A 402 7.68 -5.55 -6.95
C LEU A 402 7.96 -4.70 -5.70
N LEU A 403 8.30 -3.43 -5.91
CA LEU A 403 8.43 -2.43 -4.88
C LEU A 403 7.06 -1.86 -4.53
N THR A 404 6.67 -2.00 -3.28
CA THR A 404 5.59 -1.20 -2.67
C THR A 404 6.20 -0.42 -1.50
N ASP A 405 5.39 0.25 -0.69
CA ASP A 405 5.86 0.93 0.51
C ASP A 405 4.81 0.89 1.61
N GLY A 406 5.24 1.09 2.86
CA GLY A 406 4.37 1.03 4.03
C GLY A 406 3.17 1.99 3.96
N PHE A 407 3.26 3.07 3.19
CA PHE A 407 2.16 4.01 3.00
C PHE A 407 1.05 3.41 2.12
N ILE A 408 1.34 2.94 0.91
CA ILE A 408 0.31 2.35 0.04
C ILE A 408 -0.09 0.94 0.48
N ALA A 409 0.79 0.20 1.16
CA ALA A 409 0.52 -1.15 1.65
C ALA A 409 -0.55 -1.16 2.75
N ASN A 410 -0.48 -0.20 3.67
CA ASN A 410 -1.42 -0.06 4.80
C ASN A 410 -2.59 0.89 4.49
N GLY A 411 -2.40 1.84 3.57
CA GLY A 411 -3.46 2.73 3.12
C GLY A 411 -4.50 1.99 2.28
N SER A 412 -5.74 2.47 2.34
CA SER A 412 -6.85 1.96 1.54
C SER A 412 -7.33 2.97 0.50
N SER A 413 -7.91 2.44 -0.57
CA SER A 413 -8.63 3.21 -1.58
C SER A 413 -9.90 2.47 -2.01
N ALA A 414 -10.91 3.21 -2.45
CA ALA A 414 -12.04 2.60 -3.15
C ALA A 414 -11.55 1.94 -4.45
N TRP A 415 -11.81 0.65 -4.60
CA TRP A 415 -11.35 -0.14 -5.72
C TRP A 415 -12.53 -0.77 -6.45
N ARG A 416 -12.54 -0.60 -7.77
CA ARG A 416 -13.46 -1.29 -8.64
C ARG A 416 -12.92 -2.68 -8.89
N ILE A 417 -13.70 -3.69 -8.56
CA ILE A 417 -13.36 -5.07 -8.89
C ILE A 417 -13.34 -5.19 -10.42
N PRO A 418 -12.22 -5.64 -11.02
CA PRO A 418 -12.14 -5.82 -12.46
C PRO A 418 -12.97 -7.02 -12.91
N GLU A 419 -13.51 -6.91 -14.12
CA GLU A 419 -14.18 -8.02 -14.78
C GLU A 419 -13.15 -9.03 -15.29
N ALA A 420 -13.58 -10.28 -15.50
CA ALA A 420 -12.69 -11.38 -15.83
C ALA A 420 -11.92 -11.19 -17.16
N ASP A 421 -12.46 -10.42 -18.10
CA ASP A 421 -11.87 -10.15 -19.43
C ASP A 421 -10.96 -8.90 -19.47
N GLU A 422 -10.90 -8.11 -18.39
CA GLU A 422 -10.05 -6.91 -18.32
C GLU A 422 -8.56 -7.22 -18.16
N TYR A 423 -8.20 -8.46 -17.83
CA TYR A 423 -6.83 -8.91 -17.62
C TYR A 423 -6.39 -9.95 -18.66
N PRO A 424 -5.19 -9.81 -19.24
CA PRO A 424 -4.71 -10.70 -20.29
C PRO A 424 -4.46 -12.11 -19.76
N GLU A 425 -4.46 -13.09 -20.66
CA GLU A 425 -3.92 -14.42 -20.34
C GLU A 425 -2.39 -14.34 -20.11
N ILE A 426 -1.87 -15.31 -19.35
CA ILE A 426 -0.44 -15.42 -19.05
C ILE A 426 0.06 -16.72 -19.69
N HIS A 427 1.07 -16.60 -20.56
CA HIS A 427 1.57 -17.69 -21.39
C HIS A 427 3.06 -17.97 -21.13
N PRO A 428 3.40 -18.74 -20.08
CA PRO A 428 4.78 -19.14 -19.85
C PRO A 428 5.34 -19.89 -21.06
N ASN A 429 6.62 -19.66 -21.37
CA ASN A 429 7.26 -20.26 -22.54
C ASN A 429 7.61 -21.74 -22.31
N TYR A 430 6.61 -22.62 -22.28
CA TYR A 430 6.79 -24.04 -22.00
C TYR A 430 7.51 -24.78 -23.13
N VAL A 431 8.19 -25.87 -22.76
CA VAL A 431 8.69 -26.86 -23.74
C VAL A 431 7.54 -27.48 -24.54
N LYS A 432 7.79 -27.74 -25.82
CA LYS A 432 6.82 -28.38 -26.72
C LYS A 432 7.19 -29.85 -26.97
N PRO A 433 6.25 -30.80 -27.08
CA PRO A 433 6.56 -32.23 -27.20
C PRO A 433 7.57 -32.58 -28.31
N GLU A 434 7.53 -31.89 -29.45
CA GLU A 434 8.47 -32.07 -30.55
C GLU A 434 9.93 -31.76 -30.18
N MET A 435 10.17 -30.96 -29.14
CA MET A 435 11.52 -30.62 -28.68
C MET A 435 12.21 -31.77 -27.95
N ALA A 436 11.45 -32.70 -27.35
CA ALA A 436 12.01 -33.84 -26.60
C ALA A 436 12.93 -34.71 -27.47
N ASN A 437 12.51 -34.94 -28.71
CA ASN A 437 13.24 -35.78 -29.67
C ASN A 437 14.26 -34.98 -30.49
N ASN A 438 14.21 -33.65 -30.45
CA ASN A 438 15.08 -32.76 -31.23
C ASN A 438 16.26 -32.22 -30.41
N GLY A 439 16.68 -32.95 -29.37
CA GLY A 439 17.87 -32.62 -28.60
C GLY A 439 17.74 -31.36 -27.75
N TRP A 440 16.55 -31.06 -27.22
CA TRP A 440 16.33 -29.95 -26.29
C TRP A 440 17.36 -29.92 -25.15
N ARG A 441 17.74 -28.70 -24.75
CA ARG A 441 18.64 -28.44 -23.62
C ARG A 441 18.08 -27.30 -22.76
N PRO A 442 18.43 -27.24 -21.46
CA PRO A 442 17.74 -26.38 -20.49
C PRO A 442 17.88 -24.88 -20.75
N TYR A 443 18.93 -24.48 -21.48
CA TYR A 443 19.22 -23.11 -21.87
C TYR A 443 18.99 -22.87 -23.37
N LEU A 444 18.23 -23.76 -24.04
CA LEU A 444 17.68 -23.45 -25.36
C LEU A 444 16.71 -22.27 -25.21
N ARG A 445 16.95 -21.23 -26.00
CA ARG A 445 16.21 -19.96 -25.96
C ARG A 445 15.40 -19.77 -27.20
N ASP A 446 14.30 -19.06 -27.04
CA ASP A 446 13.62 -18.41 -28.13
C ASP A 446 14.54 -17.32 -28.74
N PRO A 447 14.70 -17.27 -30.08
CA PRO A 447 15.64 -16.36 -30.74
C PRO A 447 15.20 -14.89 -30.74
N GLU A 448 13.92 -14.63 -30.51
CA GLU A 448 13.36 -13.27 -30.48
C GLU A 448 13.39 -12.72 -29.05
N THR A 449 12.84 -13.48 -28.11
CA THR A 449 12.66 -13.03 -26.71
C THR A 449 13.85 -13.36 -25.79
N PHE A 450 14.77 -14.24 -26.23
CA PHE A 450 15.87 -14.78 -25.44
C PHE A 450 15.45 -15.59 -24.20
N VAL A 451 14.15 -15.86 -24.05
CA VAL A 451 13.58 -16.62 -22.94
C VAL A 451 13.83 -18.11 -23.16
N ARG A 452 14.30 -18.80 -22.11
CA ARG A 452 14.46 -20.27 -22.15
C ARG A 452 13.10 -20.97 -22.12
N TYR A 453 13.02 -22.15 -22.72
CA TYR A 453 11.83 -22.98 -22.59
C TYR A 453 11.74 -23.63 -21.20
N TRP A 454 10.61 -23.46 -20.52
CA TRP A 454 10.35 -24.00 -19.20
C TRP A 454 9.90 -25.46 -19.27
N ALA A 455 10.75 -26.36 -18.78
CA ALA A 455 10.40 -27.75 -18.53
C ALA A 455 10.03 -27.92 -17.06
N ILE A 456 8.85 -28.50 -16.79
CA ILE A 456 8.43 -28.82 -15.42
C ILE A 456 8.94 -30.22 -15.07
N PRO A 457 9.46 -30.46 -13.85
CA PRO A 457 9.80 -31.80 -13.41
C PRO A 457 8.63 -32.77 -13.58
N GLY A 458 8.90 -33.93 -14.18
CA GLY A 458 7.87 -34.93 -14.53
C GLY A 458 7.39 -34.87 -15.98
N THR A 459 7.73 -33.84 -16.76
CA THR A 459 7.46 -33.83 -18.21
C THR A 459 8.40 -34.83 -18.92
N GLU A 460 7.81 -35.83 -19.58
CA GLU A 460 8.53 -36.88 -20.29
C GLU A 460 9.46 -36.30 -21.38
N GLY A 461 10.70 -36.78 -21.44
CA GLY A 461 11.70 -36.31 -22.43
C GLY A 461 12.43 -35.00 -22.08
N PHE A 462 12.09 -34.33 -20.97
CA PHE A 462 12.68 -33.04 -20.58
C PHE A 462 13.46 -33.09 -19.27
N MET A 463 14.10 -34.21 -18.96
CA MET A 463 14.96 -34.33 -17.78
C MET A 463 16.10 -33.31 -17.85
N HIS A 464 16.26 -32.51 -16.79
CA HIS A 464 17.28 -31.48 -16.75
C HIS A 464 17.76 -31.17 -15.34
N ARG A 465 18.87 -30.44 -15.26
CA ARG A 465 19.47 -29.96 -14.01
C ARG A 465 19.77 -28.46 -14.13
N LEU A 466 19.17 -27.67 -13.25
CA LEU A 466 19.51 -26.27 -13.04
C LEU A 466 20.36 -26.12 -11.77
N GLY A 467 21.04 -24.99 -11.61
CA GLY A 467 21.82 -24.68 -10.43
C GLY A 467 22.60 -23.38 -10.58
N GLY A 468 23.38 -23.01 -9.56
CA GLY A 468 24.08 -21.72 -9.50
C GLY A 468 25.40 -21.63 -10.27
N LEU A 469 25.92 -22.71 -10.85
CA LEU A 469 27.16 -22.70 -11.63
C LEU A 469 26.89 -22.33 -13.09
N GLU A 470 27.78 -21.55 -13.69
CA GLU A 470 27.70 -21.16 -15.11
C GLU A 470 27.54 -22.37 -16.03
N LYS A 471 26.70 -22.19 -17.06
CA LYS A 471 26.29 -23.27 -17.95
C LYS A 471 26.67 -22.98 -19.38
N ASP A 472 27.07 -24.02 -20.09
CA ASP A 472 27.27 -23.93 -21.54
C ASP A 472 25.94 -23.64 -22.23
N ALA A 473 25.92 -22.59 -23.06
CA ALA A 473 24.71 -22.09 -23.72
C ALA A 473 24.03 -23.12 -24.64
N LYS A 474 24.77 -24.13 -25.13
CA LYS A 474 24.25 -25.13 -26.06
C LYS A 474 23.86 -26.42 -25.35
N THR A 475 24.69 -26.88 -24.42
CA THR A 475 24.58 -28.22 -23.81
C THR A 475 23.96 -28.20 -22.42
N GLY A 476 23.98 -27.06 -21.71
CA GLY A 476 23.55 -26.96 -20.32
C GLY A 476 24.49 -27.65 -19.31
N ALA A 477 25.65 -28.13 -19.75
CA ALA A 477 26.70 -28.63 -18.86
C ALA A 477 27.38 -27.48 -18.10
N ILE A 478 28.16 -27.78 -17.06
CA ILE A 478 28.98 -26.75 -16.38
C ILE A 478 30.04 -26.26 -17.37
N SER A 479 30.25 -24.95 -17.44
CA SER A 479 31.27 -24.34 -18.28
C SER A 479 32.04 -23.27 -17.52
N THR A 480 33.36 -23.26 -17.70
CA THR A 480 34.28 -22.23 -17.21
C THR A 480 34.91 -21.44 -18.35
N GLU A 481 34.42 -21.63 -19.59
CA GLU A 481 34.96 -20.96 -20.77
C GLU A 481 34.61 -19.47 -20.78
N PRO A 482 35.59 -18.56 -20.88
CA PRO A 482 35.33 -17.12 -20.81
C PRO A 482 34.35 -16.62 -21.88
N SER A 483 34.45 -17.14 -23.10
CA SER A 483 33.57 -16.76 -24.22
C SER A 483 32.13 -17.23 -24.01
N ASN A 484 31.93 -18.39 -23.38
CA ASN A 484 30.60 -18.86 -23.00
C ASN A 484 30.02 -18.00 -21.87
N HIS A 485 30.82 -17.68 -20.85
CA HIS A 485 30.37 -16.82 -19.76
C HIS A 485 29.90 -15.45 -20.27
N ALA A 486 30.71 -14.78 -21.09
CA ALA A 486 30.33 -13.51 -21.71
C ALA A 486 29.03 -13.60 -22.52
N ARG A 487 28.85 -14.69 -23.29
CA ARG A 487 27.62 -14.94 -24.04
C ARG A 487 26.40 -15.12 -23.14
N MET A 488 26.54 -15.89 -22.06
CA MET A 488 25.44 -16.17 -21.13
C MET A 488 25.05 -14.94 -20.30
N VAL A 489 26.03 -14.12 -19.91
CA VAL A 489 25.80 -12.79 -19.32
C VAL A 489 24.97 -11.93 -20.28
N ALA A 490 25.43 -11.77 -21.52
CA ALA A 490 24.73 -10.96 -22.52
C ALA A 490 23.31 -11.48 -22.79
N ALA A 491 23.11 -12.80 -22.84
CA ALA A 491 21.80 -13.40 -23.04
C ALA A 491 20.82 -13.12 -21.88
N ARG A 492 21.30 -13.17 -20.63
CA ARG A 492 20.48 -12.81 -19.46
C ARG A 492 20.07 -11.35 -19.49
N GLN A 493 20.98 -10.44 -19.87
CA GLN A 493 20.67 -9.01 -20.02
C GLN A 493 19.70 -8.75 -21.17
N ALA A 494 19.94 -9.32 -22.36
CA ALA A 494 19.09 -9.14 -23.54
C ALA A 494 17.63 -9.57 -23.30
N LYS A 495 17.43 -10.63 -22.50
CA LYS A 495 16.10 -11.07 -22.07
C LYS A 495 15.38 -10.01 -21.23
N ILE A 496 16.09 -9.32 -20.33
CA ILE A 496 15.52 -8.24 -19.52
C ILE A 496 15.24 -7.01 -20.38
N ASP A 497 16.14 -6.67 -21.31
CA ASP A 497 15.97 -5.53 -22.21
C ASP A 497 14.78 -5.73 -23.15
N TYR A 498 14.51 -6.97 -23.59
CA TYR A 498 13.38 -7.30 -24.46
C TYR A 498 12.02 -6.95 -23.84
N ILE A 499 11.89 -7.00 -22.51
CA ILE A 499 10.63 -6.74 -21.77
C ILE A 499 10.08 -5.33 -22.05
N VAL A 500 10.90 -4.39 -22.53
CA VAL A 500 10.43 -3.07 -23.01
C VAL A 500 9.38 -3.17 -24.13
N ASN A 501 9.25 -4.33 -24.78
CA ASN A 501 8.22 -4.62 -25.78
C ASN A 501 6.86 -5.01 -25.19
N ASP A 502 6.85 -5.45 -23.94
CA ASP A 502 5.67 -6.00 -23.28
C ASP A 502 5.12 -5.08 -22.18
N ILE A 503 5.77 -3.93 -21.94
CA ILE A 503 5.36 -2.91 -20.97
C ILE A 503 4.80 -1.66 -21.66
N PRO A 504 3.84 -0.95 -21.04
CA PRO A 504 3.26 0.24 -21.61
C PRO A 504 4.23 1.44 -21.61
N ASP A 505 4.01 2.33 -22.56
CA ASP A 505 4.63 3.65 -22.62
C ASP A 505 4.23 4.54 -21.43
N LEU A 506 5.14 5.44 -21.04
CA LEU A 506 4.84 6.48 -20.05
C LEU A 506 3.80 7.45 -20.57
N LYS A 507 2.93 7.90 -19.66
CA LYS A 507 1.92 8.93 -19.92
C LYS A 507 2.31 10.22 -19.22
N VAL A 508 2.32 11.31 -19.98
CA VAL A 508 2.48 12.67 -19.45
C VAL A 508 1.13 13.16 -18.92
N LEU A 509 1.11 13.64 -17.68
CA LEU A 509 -0.04 14.29 -17.04
C LEU A 509 0.28 15.77 -16.80
N GLY A 510 -0.75 16.59 -16.57
CA GLY A 510 -0.60 18.04 -16.44
C GLY A 510 -0.48 18.72 -17.80
N ASN A 511 0.33 19.79 -17.88
CA ASN A 511 0.55 20.54 -19.12
C ASN A 511 1.78 20.00 -19.88
N PRO A 512 1.62 19.32 -21.03
CA PRO A 512 2.74 18.73 -21.78
C PRO A 512 3.68 19.75 -22.41
N ASP A 513 3.25 21.01 -22.57
CA ASP A 513 4.05 22.11 -23.14
C ASP A 513 4.83 22.89 -22.05
N SER A 514 4.91 22.32 -20.84
CA SER A 514 5.63 22.88 -19.70
C SER A 514 7.15 22.87 -19.90
N ASP A 515 7.84 23.84 -19.30
CA ASP A 515 9.31 23.81 -19.18
C ASP A 515 9.80 22.88 -18.04
N LEU A 516 8.93 22.57 -17.07
CA LEU A 516 9.17 21.74 -15.90
C LEU A 516 8.48 20.37 -16.01
N LEU A 517 9.25 19.31 -15.83
CA LEU A 517 8.78 17.94 -15.63
C LEU A 517 9.05 17.48 -14.20
N VAL A 518 8.01 17.00 -13.53
CA VAL A 518 8.10 16.33 -12.23
C VAL A 518 8.02 14.82 -12.44
N ILE A 519 8.98 14.09 -11.90
CA ILE A 519 9.10 12.63 -11.99
C ILE A 519 8.81 12.04 -10.63
N GLY A 520 7.93 11.04 -10.58
CA GLY A 520 7.67 10.22 -9.40
C GLY A 520 7.80 8.72 -9.67
N TRP A 521 7.86 7.94 -8.59
CA TRP A 521 7.76 6.47 -8.64
C TRP A 521 7.24 5.93 -7.30
N GLY A 522 6.66 4.73 -7.30
CA GLY A 522 6.09 4.13 -6.08
C GLY A 522 4.94 4.96 -5.47
N GLY A 523 4.76 4.91 -4.15
CA GLY A 523 3.67 5.59 -3.42
C GLY A 523 3.70 7.13 -3.39
N THR A 524 4.67 7.79 -4.05
CA THR A 524 4.67 9.26 -4.18
C THR A 524 3.63 9.79 -5.17
N TYR A 525 3.03 8.91 -5.98
CA TYR A 525 2.09 9.28 -7.05
C TYR A 525 1.01 10.25 -6.59
N GLY A 526 0.28 9.90 -5.52
CA GLY A 526 -0.86 10.70 -5.08
C GLY A 526 -0.46 12.12 -4.65
N HIS A 527 0.70 12.27 -4.01
CA HIS A 527 1.24 13.54 -3.55
C HIS A 527 1.67 14.42 -4.73
N ILE A 528 2.45 13.84 -5.66
CA ILE A 528 2.91 14.54 -6.86
C ILE A 528 1.73 14.94 -7.73
N TYR A 529 0.80 14.01 -7.97
CA TYR A 529 -0.40 14.27 -8.77
C TYR A 529 -1.25 15.39 -8.19
N SER A 530 -1.46 15.39 -6.87
CA SER A 530 -2.22 16.46 -6.19
C SER A 530 -1.52 17.81 -6.34
N ALA A 531 -0.21 17.88 -6.06
CA ALA A 531 0.56 19.11 -6.15
C ALA A 531 0.60 19.67 -7.59
N VAL A 532 0.87 18.82 -8.58
CA VAL A 532 0.90 19.23 -10.00
C VAL A 532 -0.47 19.68 -10.47
N THR A 533 -1.54 19.00 -10.06
CA THR A 533 -2.92 19.39 -10.39
C THR A 533 -3.27 20.74 -9.77
N GLU A 534 -2.92 20.97 -8.50
CA GLU A 534 -3.15 22.24 -7.81
C GLU A 534 -2.37 23.39 -8.46
N MET A 535 -1.11 23.17 -8.84
CA MET A 535 -0.30 24.14 -9.59
C MET A 535 -0.90 24.45 -10.97
N CYS A 536 -1.33 23.42 -11.71
CA CYS A 536 -2.01 23.59 -13.00
C CYS A 536 -3.30 24.41 -12.86
N ASN A 537 -4.12 24.11 -11.85
CA ASN A 537 -5.35 24.84 -11.57
C ASN A 537 -5.09 26.31 -11.16
N ALA A 538 -3.93 26.59 -10.55
CA ALA A 538 -3.46 27.94 -10.27
C ALA A 538 -2.84 28.66 -11.49
N GLY A 539 -2.90 28.05 -12.68
CA GLY A 539 -2.41 28.62 -13.93
C GLY A 539 -0.92 28.41 -14.20
N GLN A 540 -0.23 27.57 -13.43
CA GLN A 540 1.18 27.24 -13.65
C GLN A 540 1.31 26.08 -14.65
N ALA A 541 2.22 26.18 -15.62
CA ALA A 541 2.51 25.09 -16.54
C ALA A 541 3.49 24.11 -15.88
N VAL A 542 3.01 22.92 -15.52
CA VAL A 542 3.81 21.81 -14.95
C VAL A 542 3.37 20.50 -15.59
N ALA A 543 4.33 19.68 -16.00
CA ALA A 543 4.09 18.31 -16.45
C ALA A 543 4.53 17.32 -15.37
N MET A 544 3.94 16.12 -15.38
CA MET A 544 4.46 15.00 -14.60
C MET A 544 4.44 13.68 -15.37
N ILE A 545 5.37 12.82 -15.00
CA ILE A 545 5.35 11.39 -15.33
C ILE A 545 5.57 10.57 -14.06
N HIS A 546 5.00 9.37 -14.01
CA HIS A 546 5.16 8.47 -12.88
C HIS A 546 5.55 7.08 -13.35
N PHE A 547 6.57 6.49 -12.74
CA PHE A 547 7.12 5.19 -13.14
C PHE A 547 6.53 4.06 -12.31
N ASN A 548 5.90 3.11 -13.01
CA ASN A 548 5.58 1.78 -12.48
C ASN A 548 6.57 0.70 -12.94
N TYR A 549 7.30 0.95 -14.04
CA TYR A 549 8.34 0.07 -14.58
C TYR A 549 9.68 0.78 -14.45
N ILE A 550 10.61 0.20 -13.70
CA ILE A 550 11.89 0.83 -13.37
C ILE A 550 13.02 0.15 -14.13
N ASN A 551 13.06 -1.18 -14.15
CA ASN A 551 14.02 -1.94 -14.93
C ASN A 551 13.31 -3.11 -15.65
N PRO A 552 13.22 -3.10 -16.99
CA PRO A 552 13.63 -2.00 -17.88
C PRO A 552 12.74 -0.75 -17.75
N LEU A 553 13.26 0.39 -18.20
CA LEU A 553 12.47 1.62 -18.35
C LEU A 553 11.58 1.53 -19.60
N PRO A 554 10.38 2.15 -19.61
CA PRO A 554 9.55 2.25 -20.82
C PRO A 554 10.30 2.87 -22.01
N ARG A 555 10.02 2.41 -23.25
CA ARG A 555 10.77 2.82 -24.46
C ARG A 555 10.82 4.33 -24.70
N ASN A 556 9.75 5.04 -24.35
CA ASN A 556 9.60 6.47 -24.61
C ASN A 556 10.20 7.36 -23.50
N THR A 557 10.87 6.76 -22.52
CA THR A 557 11.40 7.48 -21.34
C THR A 557 12.35 8.60 -21.71
N GLU A 558 13.38 8.29 -22.51
CA GLU A 558 14.38 9.29 -22.90
C GLU A 558 13.77 10.39 -23.76
N GLU A 559 12.93 10.03 -24.73
CA GLU A 559 12.25 10.96 -25.61
C GLU A 559 11.41 11.97 -24.83
N ILE A 560 10.61 11.50 -23.86
CA ILE A 560 9.79 12.39 -23.03
C ILE A 560 10.67 13.32 -22.20
N ILE A 561 11.63 12.77 -21.46
CA ILE A 561 12.44 13.55 -20.50
C ILE A 561 13.21 14.68 -21.21
N ARG A 562 13.73 14.42 -22.41
CA ARG A 562 14.50 15.42 -23.19
C ARG A 562 13.68 16.61 -23.69
N ARG A 563 12.34 16.53 -23.70
CA ARG A 563 11.48 17.65 -24.13
C ARG A 563 11.43 18.78 -23.11
N TYR A 564 11.82 18.53 -21.86
CA TYR A 564 11.69 19.48 -20.76
C TYR A 564 13.03 20.11 -20.40
N LYS A 565 13.01 21.41 -20.08
CA LYS A 565 14.21 22.17 -19.70
C LYS A 565 14.67 21.86 -18.28
N LYS A 566 13.71 21.61 -17.38
CA LYS A 566 13.96 21.33 -15.97
C LYS A 566 13.26 20.02 -15.58
N VAL A 567 14.01 19.11 -15.00
CA VAL A 567 13.51 17.80 -14.57
C VAL A 567 13.77 17.64 -13.08
N VAL A 568 12.71 17.46 -12.30
CA VAL A 568 12.76 17.24 -10.85
C VAL A 568 12.28 15.83 -10.58
N VAL A 569 13.04 15.06 -9.80
CA VAL A 569 12.66 13.72 -9.34
C VAL A 569 12.29 13.84 -7.88
N CYS A 570 11.01 13.59 -7.58
CA CYS A 570 10.45 13.61 -6.24
C CYS A 570 10.40 12.18 -5.68
N GLU A 571 11.19 11.90 -4.66
CA GLU A 571 11.29 10.56 -4.06
C GLU A 571 11.52 10.61 -2.55
N LEU A 572 11.06 9.58 -1.81
CA LEU A 572 11.26 9.52 -0.35
C LEU A 572 12.65 8.96 0.02
N ASN A 573 13.69 9.53 -0.58
CA ASN A 573 15.10 9.22 -0.34
C ASN A 573 15.99 10.33 -0.94
N SER A 574 17.32 10.22 -0.81
CA SER A 574 18.27 11.25 -1.26
C SER A 574 18.66 11.19 -2.75
N GLY A 575 17.82 10.67 -3.65
CA GLY A 575 18.05 10.69 -5.10
C GLY A 575 18.45 9.34 -5.73
N GLN A 576 17.96 8.21 -5.23
CA GLN A 576 18.27 6.88 -5.77
C GLN A 576 17.78 6.73 -7.22
N PHE A 577 16.53 7.12 -7.50
CA PHE A 577 15.98 7.02 -8.84
C PHE A 577 16.55 8.09 -9.76
N ALA A 578 16.76 9.31 -9.27
CA ALA A 578 17.47 10.35 -10.01
C ALA A 578 18.87 9.89 -10.46
N SER A 579 19.61 9.20 -9.58
CA SER A 579 20.93 8.64 -9.88
C SER A 579 20.84 7.52 -10.92
N TYR A 580 19.85 6.64 -10.80
CA TYR A 580 19.59 5.59 -11.79
C TYR A 580 19.28 6.17 -13.18
N LEU A 581 18.37 7.16 -13.26
CA LEU A 581 18.03 7.84 -14.50
C LEU A 581 19.23 8.56 -15.12
N SER A 582 20.08 9.20 -14.30
CA SER A 582 21.32 9.84 -14.76
C SER A 582 22.28 8.84 -15.40
N GLY A 583 22.34 7.61 -14.88
CA GLY A 583 23.11 6.52 -15.45
C GLY A 583 22.53 5.95 -16.76
N LYS A 584 21.23 6.13 -17.01
CA LYS A 584 20.53 5.66 -18.21
C LYS A 584 20.41 6.72 -19.31
N ILE A 585 20.31 7.99 -18.95
CA ILE A 585 20.03 9.10 -19.86
C ILE A 585 21.11 10.16 -19.69
N HIS A 586 22.12 10.10 -20.54
CA HIS A 586 23.26 11.01 -20.47
C HIS A 586 22.89 12.45 -20.85
N GLY A 587 23.50 13.42 -20.16
CA GLY A 587 23.38 14.84 -20.47
C GLY A 587 22.11 15.54 -19.96
N VAL A 588 21.26 14.86 -19.19
CA VAL A 588 20.12 15.48 -18.50
C VAL A 588 20.48 15.73 -17.04
N ASN A 589 20.20 16.93 -16.54
CA ASN A 589 20.38 17.28 -15.14
C ASN A 589 19.09 16.96 -14.35
N PHE A 590 19.10 15.87 -13.58
CA PHE A 590 18.00 15.48 -12.71
C PHE A 590 18.14 16.15 -11.34
N LEU A 591 17.22 17.04 -11.01
CA LEU A 591 17.17 17.68 -9.70
C LEU A 591 16.55 16.71 -8.68
N GLN A 592 17.27 16.42 -7.61
CA GLN A 592 16.85 15.52 -6.54
C GLN A 592 15.97 16.27 -5.53
N TYR A 593 14.81 15.72 -5.17
CA TYR A 593 13.91 16.32 -4.19
C TYR A 593 13.20 15.27 -3.31
#